data_AF-A0A7W1HES6-F1
#
_entry.id   AF-A0A7W1HES6-F1
#
_cell.length_a   1.000
_cell.length_b   1.000
_cell.length_c   1.000
_cell.angle_alpha   90.00
_cell.angle_beta   90.00
_cell.angle_gamma   90.00
#
_symmetry.space_group_name_H-M   'P 1'
#
loop_
_entity.id
_entity.type
_entity.pdbx_description
1 polymer ?
#
loop_
_entity_poly.entity_id
_entity_poly.type
_entity_poly.pdbx_seq_one_letter_code
_entity_poly.pdbx_strand_id
1 'polypeptide(L)'
;MKGLNVPENKTKNGWWLATALGIGAVAAYTILRKQRLEYDFQDKVVLITGGSRGLGLVLARTLADEGARIAICARNSEELMRAKEDLEVRGAEVFELVCDVRNQSEVEQMVETVCNHYGQIDVLINNAGVIQVGPLEVQTQKDFEDAMAIHFWGAFYTMRAVVPEMKKRGMGRIVNVS
;
A
#
# COMPACT_ATOMS: atom_id res chain seq x y z
N MET A 1 72.89 21.94 31.03
CA MET A 1 71.94 22.34 29.97
C MET A 1 70.76 21.41 30.00
N LYS A 2 69.55 21.97 30.09
CA LYS A 2 68.27 21.24 30.16
C LYS A 2 67.97 20.57 28.82
N GLY A 3 67.66 19.28 28.82
CA GLY A 3 67.05 18.56 27.70
C GLY A 3 65.71 18.02 28.15
N LEU A 4 64.62 18.55 27.59
CA LEU A 4 63.25 18.16 27.92
C LEU A 4 62.99 16.69 27.56
N ASN A 5 62.48 15.93 28.52
CA ASN A 5 61.85 14.64 28.28
C ASN A 5 60.40 14.92 27.87
N VAL A 6 60.08 14.77 26.58
CA VAL A 6 58.71 14.87 26.06
C VAL A 6 58.06 13.49 26.21
N PRO A 7 56.86 13.37 26.82
CA PRO A 7 56.21 12.06 26.94
C PRO A 7 55.67 11.61 25.58
N GLU A 8 56.00 10.37 25.22
CA GLU A 8 55.52 9.67 24.04
C GLU A 8 54.01 9.44 24.14
N ASN A 9 53.24 10.10 23.26
CA ASN A 9 51.78 10.08 23.25
C ASN A 9 51.23 8.76 22.69
N LYS A 10 51.06 7.74 23.55
CA LYS A 10 50.42 6.45 23.23
C LYS A 10 48.89 6.52 23.16
N THR A 11 48.30 7.39 22.35
CA THR A 11 46.81 7.46 22.21
C THR A 11 46.26 7.57 20.79
N LYS A 12 47.02 7.25 19.74
CA LYS A 12 46.53 7.40 18.34
C LYS A 12 45.97 6.14 17.65
N ASN A 13 46.03 4.95 18.26
CA ASN A 13 45.86 3.70 17.49
C ASN A 13 44.50 2.99 17.61
N GLY A 14 43.57 3.47 18.45
CA GLY A 14 42.26 2.82 18.66
C GLY A 14 41.08 3.51 17.98
N TRP A 15 41.22 4.78 17.61
CA TRP A 15 40.09 5.58 17.13
C TRP A 15 39.61 5.14 15.74
N TRP A 16 40.52 4.80 14.82
CA TRP A 16 40.13 4.32 13.48
C TRP A 16 39.37 2.98 13.54
N LEU A 17 39.71 2.08 14.48
CA LEU A 17 38.99 0.82 14.72
C LEU A 17 37.58 1.08 15.27
N ALA A 18 37.44 1.97 16.26
CA ALA A 18 36.14 2.37 16.78
C ALA A 18 35.27 3.04 15.70
N THR A 19 35.90 3.83 14.82
CA THR A 19 35.21 4.51 13.71
C THR A 19 34.76 3.51 12.64
N ALA A 20 35.61 2.55 12.26
CA ALA A 20 35.29 1.51 11.28
C ALA A 20 34.18 0.57 11.79
N LEU A 21 34.22 0.18 13.07
CA LEU A 21 33.16 -0.60 13.72
C LEU A 21 31.84 0.19 13.78
N GLY A 22 31.90 1.49 14.07
CA GLY A 22 30.72 2.37 14.06
C GLY A 22 30.07 2.45 12.68
N ILE A 23 30.86 2.65 11.62
CA ILE A 23 30.36 2.68 10.23
C ILE A 23 29.77 1.32 9.84
N GLY A 24 30.46 0.22 10.16
CA GLY A 24 29.97 -1.14 9.88
C GLY A 24 28.65 -1.46 10.60
N ALA A 25 28.52 -1.05 11.87
CA ALA A 25 27.29 -1.22 12.64
C ALA A 25 26.13 -0.38 12.08
N VAL A 26 26.38 0.87 11.65
CA VAL A 26 25.38 1.73 11.01
C VAL A 26 24.96 1.18 9.65
N ALA A 27 25.90 0.68 8.84
CA ALA A 27 25.63 0.04 7.56
C ALA A 27 24.82 -1.26 7.74
N ALA A 28 25.21 -2.12 8.66
CA ALA A 28 24.47 -3.34 8.99
C ALA A 28 23.07 -3.01 9.54
N TYR A 29 22.96 -2.02 10.44
CA TYR A 29 21.68 -1.55 10.97
C TYR A 29 20.76 -1.02 9.86
N THR A 30 21.28 -0.24 8.92
CA THR A 30 20.49 0.31 7.80
C THR A 30 20.06 -0.78 6.82
N ILE A 31 20.93 -1.74 6.50
CA ILE A 31 20.59 -2.89 5.64
C ILE A 31 19.54 -3.79 6.31
N LEU A 32 19.75 -4.18 7.56
CA LEU A 32 18.83 -5.02 8.33
C LEU A 32 17.49 -4.31 8.56
N ARG A 33 17.51 -2.99 8.77
CA ARG A 33 16.29 -2.18 8.87
C ARG A 33 15.55 -2.12 7.54
N LYS A 34 16.25 -1.97 6.41
CA LYS A 34 15.65 -1.92 5.08
C LYS A 34 14.98 -3.26 4.73
N GLN A 35 15.67 -4.38 4.96
CA GLN A 35 15.12 -5.73 4.77
C GLN A 35 13.92 -6.03 5.68
N ARG A 36 13.88 -5.44 6.89
CA ARG A 36 12.75 -5.58 7.81
C ARG A 36 11.55 -4.68 7.47
N LEU A 37 11.74 -3.68 6.61
CA LEU A 37 10.70 -2.75 6.17
C LEU A 37 10.01 -3.18 4.88
N GLU A 38 10.71 -3.90 4.00
CA GLU A 38 10.12 -4.44 2.77
C GLU A 38 9.07 -5.49 3.13
N TYR A 39 7.85 -5.26 2.66
CA TYR A 39 6.76 -6.20 2.81
C TYR A 39 6.78 -7.14 1.63
N ASP A 40 6.82 -8.42 1.91
CA ASP A 40 6.73 -9.45 0.88
C ASP A 40 5.28 -9.59 0.41
N PHE A 41 5.05 -9.25 -0.85
CA PHE A 41 3.76 -9.31 -1.51
C PHE A 41 3.50 -10.65 -2.20
N GLN A 42 4.48 -11.57 -2.23
CA GLN A 42 4.29 -12.89 -2.82
C GLN A 42 3.10 -13.60 -2.18
N ASP A 43 2.15 -14.02 -3.02
CA ASP A 43 0.90 -14.72 -2.69
C ASP A 43 -0.08 -13.94 -1.80
N LYS A 44 0.22 -12.67 -1.49
CA LYS A 44 -0.66 -11.79 -0.71
C LYS A 44 -1.85 -11.37 -1.54
N VAL A 45 -3.02 -11.34 -0.89
CA VAL A 45 -4.25 -10.86 -1.52
C VAL A 45 -4.36 -9.36 -1.32
N VAL A 46 -4.32 -8.60 -2.40
CA VAL A 46 -4.45 -7.14 -2.39
C VAL A 46 -5.78 -6.76 -3.01
N LEU A 47 -6.67 -6.14 -2.21
CA LEU A 47 -7.89 -5.51 -2.70
C LEU A 47 -7.65 -4.03 -2.99
N ILE A 48 -7.83 -3.60 -4.24
CA ILE A 48 -7.64 -2.23 -4.69
C ILE A 48 -8.96 -1.65 -5.18
N THR A 49 -9.44 -0.62 -4.48
CA THR A 49 -10.63 0.11 -4.94
C THR A 49 -10.25 1.09 -6.05
N GLY A 50 -11.11 1.22 -7.06
CA GLY A 50 -10.79 2.03 -8.25
C GLY A 50 -9.64 1.44 -9.07
N GLY A 51 -9.49 0.12 -9.09
CA GLY A 51 -8.37 -0.59 -9.74
C GLY A 51 -8.48 -0.71 -11.27
N SER A 52 -9.57 -0.22 -11.89
CA SER A 52 -9.79 -0.37 -13.34
C SER A 52 -8.96 0.57 -14.22
N ARG A 53 -8.42 1.68 -13.66
CA ARG A 53 -7.66 2.68 -14.41
C ARG A 53 -6.79 3.56 -13.51
N GLY A 54 -6.02 4.46 -14.13
CA GLY A 54 -5.26 5.50 -13.44
C GLY A 54 -4.25 4.91 -12.43
N LEU A 55 -4.11 5.56 -11.28
CA LEU A 55 -3.18 5.14 -10.24
C LEU A 55 -3.51 3.74 -9.69
N GLY A 56 -4.79 3.41 -9.53
CA GLY A 56 -5.22 2.09 -9.04
C GLY A 56 -4.72 0.95 -9.92
N LEU A 57 -4.84 1.09 -11.25
CA LEU A 57 -4.33 0.09 -12.19
C LEU A 57 -2.79 0.05 -12.21
N VAL A 58 -2.12 1.20 -12.06
CA VAL A 58 -0.64 1.22 -11.93
C VAL A 58 -0.20 0.46 -10.68
N LEU A 59 -0.85 0.68 -9.54
CA LEU A 59 -0.58 -0.06 -8.30
C LEU A 59 -0.86 -1.56 -8.48
N ALA A 60 -1.97 -1.91 -9.13
CA ALA A 60 -2.32 -3.30 -9.41
C ALA A 60 -1.23 -3.99 -10.24
N ARG A 61 -0.70 -3.33 -11.28
CA ARG A 61 0.40 -3.84 -12.12
C ARG A 61 1.66 -4.05 -11.33
N THR A 62 2.08 -3.04 -10.55
CA THR A 62 3.30 -3.16 -9.73
C THR A 62 3.19 -4.29 -8.72
N LEU A 63 2.05 -4.43 -8.05
CA LEU A 63 1.87 -5.48 -7.04
C LEU A 63 1.73 -6.87 -7.68
N ALA A 64 1.14 -6.96 -8.87
CA ALA A 64 1.15 -8.17 -9.68
C ALA A 64 2.58 -8.58 -10.05
N ASP A 65 3.42 -7.64 -10.49
CA ASP A 65 4.83 -7.89 -10.83
C ASP A 65 5.63 -8.32 -9.57
N GLU A 66 5.16 -7.99 -8.36
CA GLU A 66 5.70 -8.45 -7.06
C GLU A 66 5.09 -9.78 -6.56
N GLY A 67 4.23 -10.44 -7.36
CA GLY A 67 3.67 -11.76 -7.05
C GLY A 67 2.40 -11.75 -6.20
N ALA A 68 1.75 -10.60 -6.02
CA ALA A 68 0.46 -10.53 -5.33
C ALA A 68 -0.68 -11.09 -6.17
N ARG A 69 -1.70 -11.63 -5.47
CA ARG A 69 -3.01 -11.94 -6.04
C ARG A 69 -3.89 -10.70 -5.95
N ILE A 70 -4.45 -10.27 -7.06
CA ILE A 70 -5.06 -8.95 -7.19
C ILE A 70 -6.58 -9.07 -7.20
N ALA A 71 -7.25 -8.40 -6.27
CA ALA A 71 -8.67 -8.08 -6.37
C ALA A 71 -8.84 -6.60 -6.75
N ILE A 72 -9.56 -6.31 -7.83
CA ILE A 72 -9.88 -4.93 -8.22
C ILE A 72 -11.39 -4.69 -8.22
N CYS A 73 -11.80 -3.48 -7.82
CA CYS A 73 -13.18 -3.06 -7.99
C CYS A 73 -13.31 -1.67 -8.62
N ALA A 74 -14.40 -1.49 -9.36
CA ALA A 74 -14.83 -0.22 -9.94
C ALA A 74 -16.31 -0.31 -10.36
N ARG A 75 -16.87 0.79 -10.87
CA ARG A 75 -18.27 0.85 -11.30
C ARG A 75 -18.49 0.40 -12.74
N ASN A 76 -17.47 0.50 -13.59
CA ASN A 76 -17.57 0.19 -15.01
C ASN A 76 -17.00 -1.21 -15.28
N SER A 77 -17.86 -2.14 -15.68
CA SER A 77 -17.48 -3.53 -15.97
C SER A 77 -16.55 -3.68 -17.17
N GLU A 78 -16.70 -2.85 -18.21
CA GLU A 78 -15.82 -2.88 -19.39
C GLU A 78 -14.40 -2.42 -19.04
N GLU A 79 -14.27 -1.36 -18.23
CA GLU A 79 -12.96 -0.92 -17.73
C GLU A 79 -12.31 -1.99 -16.85
N LEU A 80 -13.09 -2.67 -16.00
CA LEU A 80 -12.60 -3.77 -15.17
C LEU A 80 -12.11 -4.95 -16.01
N MET A 81 -12.87 -5.34 -17.04
CA MET A 81 -12.49 -6.44 -17.93
C MET A 81 -11.16 -6.13 -18.63
N ARG A 82 -10.98 -4.91 -19.15
CA ARG A 82 -9.72 -4.50 -19.77
C ARG A 82 -8.56 -4.47 -18.77
N ALA A 83 -8.80 -4.00 -17.55
CA ALA A 83 -7.79 -4.01 -16.49
C ALA A 83 -7.39 -5.44 -16.09
N LYS A 84 -8.36 -6.35 -15.97
CA LYS A 84 -8.13 -7.77 -15.70
C LYS A 84 -7.26 -8.40 -16.79
N GLU A 85 -7.63 -8.23 -18.07
CA GLU A 85 -6.86 -8.75 -19.19
C GLU A 85 -5.40 -8.23 -19.19
N ASP A 86 -5.21 -6.93 -18.93
CA ASP A 86 -3.87 -6.33 -18.83
C ASP A 86 -3.01 -6.94 -17.71
N LEU A 87 -3.63 -7.24 -16.57
CA LEU A 87 -2.97 -7.85 -15.42
C LEU A 87 -2.72 -9.35 -15.61
N GLU A 88 -3.66 -10.09 -16.20
CA GLU A 88 -3.52 -11.51 -16.50
C GLU A 88 -2.44 -11.78 -17.56
N VAL A 89 -2.28 -10.90 -18.55
CA VAL A 89 -1.17 -10.96 -19.52
C VAL A 89 0.20 -10.86 -18.85
N ARG A 90 0.27 -10.26 -17.65
CA ARG A 90 1.49 -10.20 -16.83
C ARG A 90 1.69 -11.45 -15.95
N GLY A 91 0.78 -12.41 -16.01
CA GLY A 91 0.81 -13.64 -15.22
C GLY A 91 0.17 -13.51 -13.83
N ALA A 92 -0.54 -12.41 -13.56
CA ALA A 92 -1.23 -12.20 -12.29
C ALA A 92 -2.51 -13.04 -12.20
N GLU A 93 -2.83 -13.53 -11.01
CA GLU A 93 -4.18 -14.00 -10.68
C GLU A 93 -5.03 -12.79 -10.29
N VAL A 94 -6.13 -12.56 -11.03
CA VAL A 94 -6.94 -11.35 -10.91
C VAL A 94 -8.40 -11.68 -10.71
N PHE A 95 -9.02 -11.03 -9.74
CA PHE A 95 -10.46 -11.09 -9.49
C PHE A 95 -11.09 -9.70 -9.50
N GLU A 96 -11.94 -9.46 -10.49
CA GLU A 96 -12.62 -8.20 -10.73
C GLU A 96 -14.05 -8.23 -10.20
N LEU A 97 -14.47 -7.16 -9.52
CA LEU A 97 -15.83 -7.00 -9.03
C LEU A 97 -16.39 -5.63 -9.37
N VAL A 98 -17.62 -5.59 -9.86
CA VAL A 98 -18.36 -4.33 -9.98
C VAL A 98 -18.82 -3.93 -8.58
N CYS A 99 -18.39 -2.75 -8.11
CA CYS A 99 -18.80 -2.19 -6.83
C CYS A 99 -18.74 -0.67 -6.87
N ASP A 100 -19.81 -0.03 -6.41
CA ASP A 100 -19.77 1.36 -6.01
C ASP A 100 -19.40 1.49 -4.53
N VAL A 101 -18.19 1.98 -4.25
CA VAL A 101 -17.71 2.14 -2.87
C VAL A 101 -18.56 3.09 -2.04
N ARG A 102 -19.41 3.93 -2.66
CA ARG A 102 -20.37 4.78 -1.94
C ARG A 102 -21.50 3.98 -1.28
N ASN A 103 -21.72 2.74 -1.71
CA ASN A 103 -22.78 1.87 -1.22
C ASN A 103 -22.20 0.85 -0.24
N GLN A 104 -22.55 0.98 1.04
CA GLN A 104 -22.05 0.10 2.09
C GLN A 104 -22.39 -1.37 1.85
N SER A 105 -23.60 -1.71 1.37
CA SER A 105 -23.99 -3.11 1.20
C SER A 105 -23.26 -3.78 0.03
N GLU A 106 -22.98 -3.04 -1.05
CA GLU A 106 -22.14 -3.51 -2.15
C GLU A 106 -20.70 -3.75 -1.67
N VAL A 107 -20.16 -2.86 -0.84
CA VAL A 107 -18.81 -3.03 -0.26
C VAL A 107 -18.73 -4.27 0.64
N GLU A 108 -19.73 -4.49 1.48
CA GLU A 108 -19.79 -5.69 2.34
C GLU A 108 -19.83 -6.97 1.50
N GLN A 109 -20.68 -7.02 0.47
CA GLN A 109 -20.77 -8.15 -0.46
C GLN A 109 -19.47 -8.37 -1.24
N MET A 110 -18.85 -7.30 -1.72
CA MET A 110 -17.57 -7.36 -2.43
C MET A 110 -16.48 -7.96 -1.54
N VAL A 111 -16.34 -7.47 -0.31
CA VAL A 111 -15.33 -7.99 0.64
C VAL A 111 -15.59 -9.45 0.99
N GLU A 112 -16.85 -9.83 1.25
CA GLU A 112 -17.23 -11.22 1.48
C GLU A 112 -16.87 -12.10 0.28
N THR A 113 -17.18 -11.66 -0.93
CA THR A 113 -16.91 -12.41 -2.16
C THR A 113 -15.41 -12.60 -2.39
N VAL A 114 -14.59 -11.56 -2.16
CA VAL A 114 -13.13 -11.65 -2.26
C VAL A 114 -12.56 -12.61 -1.20
N CYS A 115 -13.05 -12.54 0.04
CA CYS A 115 -12.66 -13.47 1.09
C CYS A 115 -13.08 -14.91 0.78
N ASN A 116 -14.25 -15.14 0.19
CA ASN A 116 -14.68 -16.47 -0.22
C ASN A 116 -13.83 -17.02 -1.38
N HIS A 117 -13.39 -16.15 -2.29
CA HIS A 117 -12.57 -16.54 -3.44
C HIS A 117 -11.11 -16.84 -3.05
N TYR A 118 -10.46 -15.94 -2.30
CA TYR A 118 -9.03 -16.06 -1.95
C TYR A 118 -8.75 -16.56 -0.52
N GLY A 119 -9.78 -16.70 0.31
CA GLY A 119 -9.70 -17.04 1.72
C GLY A 119 -9.46 -15.83 2.65
N GLN A 120 -8.85 -14.75 2.16
CA GLN A 120 -8.49 -13.58 2.96
C GLN A 120 -8.22 -12.34 2.12
N ILE A 121 -8.09 -11.18 2.79
CA ILE A 121 -7.54 -9.94 2.21
C ILE A 121 -6.37 -9.51 3.09
N ASP A 122 -5.16 -9.51 2.55
CA ASP A 122 -3.95 -9.14 3.30
C ASP A 122 -3.70 -7.64 3.28
N VAL A 123 -3.98 -7.01 2.14
CA VAL A 123 -3.81 -5.58 1.94
C VAL A 123 -5.07 -4.98 1.33
N LEU A 124 -5.61 -3.94 1.96
CA LEU A 124 -6.64 -3.08 1.37
C LEU A 124 -5.99 -1.77 0.92
N ILE A 125 -6.21 -1.39 -0.33
CA ILE A 125 -5.83 -0.09 -0.88
C ILE A 125 -7.10 0.67 -1.25
N ASN A 126 -7.44 1.64 -0.41
CA ASN A 126 -8.49 2.62 -0.70
C ASN A 126 -7.94 3.67 -1.66
N ASN A 127 -8.20 3.45 -2.95
CA ASN A 127 -7.75 4.33 -4.05
C ASN A 127 -8.92 4.90 -4.86
N ALA A 128 -10.13 4.34 -4.78
CA ALA A 128 -11.28 4.86 -5.49
C ALA A 128 -11.49 6.34 -5.16
N GLY A 129 -11.57 7.16 -6.21
CA GLY A 129 -11.62 8.60 -6.09
C GLY A 129 -12.13 9.28 -7.35
N VAL A 130 -12.61 10.50 -7.17
CA VAL A 130 -12.95 11.42 -8.26
C VAL A 130 -12.17 12.71 -8.10
N ILE A 131 -11.81 13.31 -9.23
CA ILE A 131 -11.18 14.63 -9.29
C ILE A 131 -12.22 15.59 -9.86
N GLN A 132 -12.66 16.53 -9.03
CA GLN A 132 -13.49 17.65 -9.43
C GLN A 132 -12.68 18.92 -9.22
N VAL A 133 -12.35 19.61 -10.32
CA VAL A 133 -11.52 20.82 -10.31
C VAL A 133 -12.32 21.93 -10.99
N GLY A 134 -12.47 23.04 -10.31
CA GLY A 134 -13.12 24.23 -10.83
C GLY A 134 -13.05 25.39 -9.83
N PRO A 135 -13.31 26.63 -10.28
CA PRO A 135 -13.49 27.77 -9.37
C PRO A 135 -14.59 27.49 -8.33
N LEU A 136 -14.44 28.01 -7.12
CA LEU A 136 -15.39 27.79 -6.03
C LEU A 136 -16.81 28.27 -6.41
N GLU A 137 -16.90 29.32 -7.22
CA GLU A 137 -18.14 29.93 -7.69
C GLU A 137 -19.01 28.99 -8.55
N VAL A 138 -18.40 27.97 -9.15
CA VAL A 138 -19.11 26.97 -9.97
C VAL A 138 -19.18 25.60 -9.31
N GLN A 139 -18.53 25.41 -8.16
CA GLN A 139 -18.67 24.18 -7.39
C GLN A 139 -19.98 24.19 -6.62
N THR A 140 -20.67 23.07 -6.66
CA THR A 140 -21.93 22.87 -5.96
C THR A 140 -21.71 22.10 -4.67
N GLN A 141 -22.61 22.23 -3.72
CA GLN A 141 -22.62 21.36 -2.52
C GLN A 141 -22.61 19.87 -2.90
N LYS A 142 -23.31 19.51 -3.98
CA LYS A 142 -23.39 18.14 -4.50
C LYS A 142 -22.01 17.58 -4.88
N ASP A 143 -21.12 18.42 -5.42
CA ASP A 143 -19.74 18.02 -5.76
C ASP A 143 -18.98 17.60 -4.49
N PHE A 144 -19.06 18.40 -3.43
CA PHE A 144 -18.46 18.07 -2.15
C PHE A 144 -19.08 16.82 -1.51
N GLU A 145 -20.40 16.66 -1.58
CA GLU A 145 -21.09 15.47 -1.08
C GLU A 145 -20.64 14.21 -1.84
N ASP A 146 -20.50 14.29 -3.16
CA ASP A 146 -20.00 13.18 -3.98
C ASP A 146 -18.54 12.85 -3.66
N ALA A 147 -17.70 13.86 -3.48
CA ALA A 147 -16.32 13.68 -3.05
C ALA A 147 -16.26 12.98 -1.67
N MET A 148 -17.07 13.41 -0.70
CA MET A 148 -17.14 12.80 0.63
C MET A 148 -17.68 11.36 0.58
N ALA A 149 -18.70 11.10 -0.25
CA ALA A 149 -19.26 9.77 -0.43
C ALA A 149 -18.20 8.77 -0.92
N ILE A 150 -17.30 9.21 -1.80
CA ILE A 150 -16.27 8.34 -2.40
C ILE A 150 -15.02 8.27 -1.51
N HIS A 151 -14.40 9.42 -1.23
CA HIS A 151 -13.08 9.49 -0.60
C HIS A 151 -13.11 9.15 0.89
N PHE A 152 -14.16 9.57 1.60
CA PHE A 152 -14.27 9.36 3.04
C PHE A 152 -15.15 8.15 3.36
N TRP A 153 -16.41 8.17 2.94
CA TRP A 153 -17.35 7.10 3.27
C TRP A 153 -16.98 5.78 2.61
N GLY A 154 -16.57 5.81 1.34
CA GLY A 154 -16.11 4.60 0.65
C GLY A 154 -14.93 3.93 1.34
N ALA A 155 -13.90 4.70 1.71
CA ALA A 155 -12.76 4.18 2.47
C ALA A 155 -13.18 3.67 3.86
N PHE A 156 -14.13 4.34 4.52
CA PHE A 156 -14.65 3.89 5.81
C PHE A 156 -15.40 2.57 5.70
N TYR A 157 -16.26 2.38 4.69
CA TYR A 157 -17.01 1.14 4.50
C TYR A 157 -16.11 -0.05 4.23
N THR A 158 -15.10 0.11 3.37
CA THR A 158 -14.15 -0.97 3.05
C THR A 158 -13.32 -1.33 4.28
N MET A 159 -12.84 -0.34 5.04
CA MET A 159 -12.13 -0.58 6.30
C MET A 159 -13.01 -1.32 7.31
N ARG A 160 -14.27 -0.90 7.47
CA ARG A 160 -15.22 -1.58 8.37
C ARG A 160 -15.45 -3.04 7.97
N ALA A 161 -15.50 -3.33 6.68
CA ALA A 161 -15.71 -4.68 6.17
C ALA A 161 -14.47 -5.57 6.34
N VAL A 162 -13.25 -5.08 6.08
CA VAL A 162 -12.03 -5.92 6.13
C VAL A 162 -11.40 -6.05 7.52
N VAL A 163 -11.50 -5.03 8.38
CA VAL A 163 -10.79 -4.98 9.67
C VAL A 163 -11.15 -6.12 10.63
N PRO A 164 -12.40 -6.59 10.75
CA PRO A 164 -12.73 -7.70 11.64
C PRO A 164 -11.90 -8.96 11.34
N GLU A 165 -11.72 -9.31 10.07
CA GLU A 165 -10.98 -10.50 9.67
C GLU A 165 -9.46 -10.30 9.82
N MET A 166 -8.95 -9.12 9.48
CA MET A 166 -7.54 -8.76 9.74
C MET A 166 -7.21 -8.86 11.23
N LYS A 167 -8.11 -8.39 12.11
CA LYS A 167 -7.95 -8.49 13.57
C LYS A 167 -7.93 -9.92 14.07
N LYS A 168 -8.83 -10.78 13.59
CA LYS A 168 -8.84 -12.20 13.96
C LYS A 168 -7.53 -12.91 13.59
N ARG A 169 -6.99 -12.61 12.41
CA ARG A 169 -5.71 -13.18 11.95
C ARG A 169 -4.48 -12.51 12.59
N GLY A 170 -4.65 -11.36 13.26
CA GLY A 170 -3.56 -10.57 13.81
C GLY A 170 -2.66 -9.93 12.75
N MET A 171 -3.09 -9.88 11.48
CA MET A 171 -2.33 -9.34 10.37
C MET A 171 -3.23 -8.65 9.35
N GLY A 172 -2.72 -7.59 8.75
CA GLY A 172 -3.38 -6.85 7.68
C GLY A 172 -2.74 -5.49 7.48
N ARG A 173 -2.82 -4.96 6.26
CA ARG A 173 -2.36 -3.61 5.94
C ARG A 173 -3.47 -2.84 5.24
N ILE A 174 -3.61 -1.57 5.58
CA ILE A 174 -4.57 -0.66 4.96
C ILE A 174 -3.81 0.56 4.49
N VAL A 175 -3.97 0.89 3.21
CA VAL A 175 -3.41 2.08 2.57
C VAL A 175 -4.56 2.94 2.11
N ASN A 176 -4.61 4.19 2.56
CA ASN A 176 -5.52 5.19 2.03
C ASN A 176 -4.72 6.11 1.11
N VAL A 177 -5.13 6.21 -0.15
CA VAL A 177 -4.58 7.15 -1.11
C VAL A 177 -5.36 8.45 -0.97
N SER A 178 -4.68 9.53 -0.57
CA SER A 178 -5.28 10.82 -0.21
C SER A 178 -4.49 11.99 -0.79
#